data_AF-A0A1B6AU63-F1
#
_entry.id   AF-A0A1B6AU63-F1
#
_cell.length_a   1.000
_cell.length_b   1.000
_cell.length_c   1.000
_cell.angle_alpha   90.00
_cell.angle_beta   90.00
_cell.angle_gamma   90.00
#
_symmetry.space_group_name_H-M   'P 1'
#
loop_
_entity.id
_entity.type
_entity.pdbx_description
1 polymer ?
#
loop_
_entity_poly.entity_id
_entity_poly.type
_entity_poly.pdbx_seq_one_letter_code
_entity_poly.pdbx_strand_id
1 'polypeptide(L)'
;MDLRGPTEIHQKDPGVEDTARTVASEYGECAVTDKLREATPEDRVLTRIGQAIMLHRAGDREEARNRLSELWYEIGPQGDAFHRCALAHYMADTQDDPRDELDWDLRALEAAEHFVTERPDGCGAGHREPGIAGGPGPRHPLVALRAFFPSLHLNIAADYAALDRPADARAQLRRARASASALADGEYRQSLRDAIDQLQLRIDGAAGQPP
;
A
#
# COMPACT_ATOMS: atom_id res chain seq x y z
N MET A 1 27.05 83.09 34.01
CA MET A 1 28.33 83.27 33.30
C MET A 1 28.18 82.62 31.94
N ASP A 2 28.41 83.42 30.88
CA ASP A 2 28.53 83.13 29.44
C ASP A 2 27.38 82.37 28.74
N LEU A 3 26.60 82.91 27.79
CA LEU A 3 26.80 83.81 26.63
C LEU A 3 27.82 83.33 25.58
N ARG A 4 27.28 82.71 24.50
CA ARG A 4 27.64 82.78 23.05
C ARG A 4 26.84 81.64 22.39
N GLY A 5 26.02 81.80 21.37
CA GLY A 5 26.04 82.72 20.24
C GLY A 5 25.79 81.87 18.97
N PRO A 6 24.78 82.17 18.13
CA PRO A 6 24.31 81.30 17.04
C PRO A 6 24.85 81.70 15.65
N THR A 7 24.81 80.77 14.67
CA THR A 7 24.67 81.04 13.21
C THR A 7 24.49 79.70 12.48
N GLU A 8 23.34 79.39 11.86
CA GLU A 8 22.90 79.81 10.50
C GLU A 8 23.97 79.47 9.45
N ILE A 9 23.79 78.56 8.49
CA ILE A 9 23.02 78.71 7.26
C ILE A 9 23.22 77.43 6.39
N HIS A 10 22.17 76.87 5.79
CA HIS A 10 21.94 76.90 4.33
C HIS A 10 20.75 76.00 3.96
N GLN A 11 20.03 76.50 2.96
CA GLN A 11 18.68 76.19 2.56
C GLN A 11 18.70 75.26 1.33
N LYS A 12 17.54 74.62 1.07
CA LYS A 12 16.95 74.32 -0.25
C LYS A 12 17.03 72.87 -0.76
N ASP A 13 15.95 72.13 -0.47
CA ASP A 13 14.98 71.42 -1.35
C ASP A 13 15.46 70.59 -2.57
N PRO A 14 14.58 69.75 -3.17
CA PRO A 14 13.87 68.60 -2.62
C PRO A 14 14.00 67.37 -3.55
N GLY A 15 13.64 66.18 -3.05
CA GLY A 15 13.24 65.06 -3.91
C GLY A 15 14.38 64.26 -4.54
N VAL A 16 14.68 63.10 -3.94
CA VAL A 16 14.51 61.79 -4.58
C VAL A 16 14.17 60.82 -3.44
N GLU A 17 12.88 60.69 -3.15
CA GLU A 17 12.39 59.39 -2.67
C GLU A 17 12.65 58.37 -3.78
N ASP A 18 12.90 57.14 -3.34
CA ASP A 18 13.01 55.91 -4.12
C ASP A 18 14.43 55.34 -4.26
N THR A 19 14.50 54.02 -4.06
CA THR A 19 15.64 53.12 -4.23
C THR A 19 16.79 53.12 -3.21
N ALA A 20 16.48 53.01 -1.91
CA ALA A 20 17.38 52.30 -0.98
C ALA A 20 16.70 51.74 0.28
N ARG A 21 15.41 51.37 0.19
CA ARG A 21 14.72 50.61 1.25
C ARG A 21 13.87 49.48 0.68
N THR A 22 14.47 48.72 -0.23
CA THR A 22 13.98 47.41 -0.70
C THR A 22 15.20 46.56 -1.05
N VAL A 23 15.85 45.99 -0.03
CA VAL A 23 16.68 44.76 -0.08
C VAL A 23 17.20 44.48 1.34
N ALA A 24 16.28 44.25 2.27
CA ALA A 24 16.56 43.66 3.57
C ALA A 24 15.28 42.98 4.09
N SER A 25 14.70 42.12 3.24
CA SER A 25 13.55 41.27 3.58
C SER A 25 13.51 40.02 2.70
N GLU A 26 14.67 39.45 2.40
CA GLU A 26 14.78 38.09 1.85
C GLU A 26 16.01 37.47 2.50
N TYR A 27 15.98 36.16 2.80
CA TYR A 27 16.95 35.41 3.60
C TYR A 27 16.75 35.50 5.12
N GLY A 28 15.58 35.06 5.58
CA GLY A 28 15.28 35.01 7.01
C GLY A 28 14.05 34.22 7.42
N GLU A 29 13.59 33.22 6.66
CA GLU A 29 12.75 32.16 7.24
C GLU A 29 12.78 30.95 6.31
N CYS A 30 13.51 29.93 6.77
CA CYS A 30 13.41 28.58 6.25
C CYS A 30 11.94 28.18 6.41
N ALA A 31 11.14 28.29 5.35
CA ALA A 31 9.76 27.82 5.30
C ALA A 31 9.75 26.29 5.31
N VAL A 32 10.23 25.72 6.41
CA VAL A 32 9.80 24.44 6.96
C VAL A 32 8.42 24.69 7.56
N THR A 33 7.45 24.94 6.68
CA THR A 33 6.05 24.66 6.95
C THR A 33 5.71 23.56 5.96
N ASP A 34 5.98 22.32 6.35
CA ASP A 34 4.96 21.52 7.01
C ASP A 34 3.62 21.55 6.25
N LYS A 35 3.69 21.31 4.94
CA LYS A 35 2.68 20.45 4.34
C LYS A 35 3.02 19.02 4.74
N LEU A 36 2.73 18.67 5.99
CA LEU A 36 2.30 17.31 6.30
C LEU A 36 1.20 17.04 5.28
N ARG A 37 1.57 16.35 4.20
CA ARG A 37 0.68 16.03 3.09
C ARG A 37 -0.50 15.33 3.74
N GLU A 38 -1.66 16.01 3.83
CA GLU A 38 -2.83 15.46 4.51
C GLU A 38 -3.07 14.08 3.89
N ALA A 39 -2.91 13.04 4.72
CA ALA A 39 -3.08 11.67 4.27
C ALA A 39 -4.47 11.56 3.65
N THR A 40 -4.53 11.11 2.40
CA THR A 40 -5.80 10.89 1.72
C THR A 40 -6.63 9.91 2.54
N PRO A 41 -7.97 9.90 2.42
CA PRO A 41 -8.79 8.86 3.05
C PRO A 41 -8.27 7.44 2.75
N GLU A 42 -7.75 7.22 1.53
CA GLU A 42 -7.11 5.97 1.09
C GLU A 42 -5.84 5.65 1.89
N ASP A 43 -4.93 6.63 2.03
CA ASP A 43 -3.70 6.47 2.81
C ASP A 43 -3.99 6.18 4.30
N ARG A 44 -5.09 6.74 4.83
CA ARG A 44 -5.54 6.47 6.21
C ARG A 44 -6.04 5.04 6.39
N VAL A 45 -6.74 4.49 5.40
CA VAL A 45 -7.20 3.09 5.42
C VAL A 45 -6.00 2.15 5.41
N LEU A 46 -5.04 2.34 4.49
CA LEU A 46 -3.82 1.51 4.44
C LEU A 46 -2.97 1.62 5.70
N THR A 47 -2.91 2.81 6.29
CA THR A 47 -2.20 3.01 7.57
C THR A 47 -2.86 2.21 8.70
N ARG A 48 -4.18 2.20 8.78
CA ARG A 48 -4.94 1.43 9.79
C ARG A 48 -4.82 -0.08 9.59
N ILE A 49 -4.84 -0.54 8.32
CA ILE A 49 -4.50 -1.93 7.98
C ILE A 49 -3.09 -2.26 8.48
N GLY A 50 -2.11 -1.40 8.19
CA GLY A 50 -0.73 -1.52 8.68
C GLY A 50 -0.62 -1.67 10.20
N GLN A 51 -1.39 -0.88 10.96
CA GLN A 51 -1.43 -0.96 12.42
C GLN A 51 -1.98 -2.28 12.93
N ALA A 52 -3.05 -2.80 12.33
CA ALA A 52 -3.61 -4.10 12.69
C ALA A 52 -2.64 -5.25 12.38
N ILE A 53 -1.91 -5.18 11.26
CA ILE A 53 -0.87 -6.17 10.92
C ILE A 53 0.25 -6.18 11.96
N MET A 54 0.66 -5.01 12.46
CA MET A 54 1.69 -4.95 13.51
C MET A 54 1.22 -5.64 14.79
N LEU A 55 -0.05 -5.47 15.18
CA LEU A 55 -0.65 -6.18 16.33
C LEU A 55 -0.67 -7.69 16.09
N HIS A 56 -1.12 -8.13 14.92
CA HIS A 56 -1.10 -9.54 14.54
C HIS A 56 0.32 -10.14 14.64
N ARG A 57 1.32 -9.44 14.10
CA ARG A 57 2.73 -9.85 14.16
C ARG A 57 3.30 -9.83 15.58
N ALA A 58 2.76 -9.01 16.48
CA ALA A 58 3.10 -9.00 17.90
C ALA A 58 2.41 -10.13 18.70
N GLY A 59 1.55 -10.93 18.05
CA GLY A 59 0.80 -12.03 18.66
C GLY A 59 -0.59 -11.65 19.15
N ASP A 60 -0.98 -10.37 19.04
CA ASP A 60 -2.31 -9.90 19.44
C ASP A 60 -3.32 -10.09 18.30
N ARG A 61 -3.64 -11.36 18.06
CA ARG A 61 -4.53 -11.80 16.96
C ARG A 61 -5.96 -11.27 17.15
N GLU A 62 -6.47 -11.28 18.38
CA GLU A 62 -7.83 -10.84 18.68
C GLU A 62 -8.00 -9.34 18.43
N GLU A 63 -7.08 -8.51 18.91
CA GLU A 63 -7.15 -7.07 18.68
C GLU A 63 -6.97 -6.72 17.19
N ALA A 64 -6.07 -7.43 16.50
CA ALA A 64 -5.93 -7.26 15.04
C ALA A 64 -7.25 -7.57 14.31
N ARG A 65 -7.91 -8.67 14.66
CA ARG A 65 -9.19 -9.07 14.08
C ARG A 65 -10.28 -8.04 14.36
N ASN A 66 -10.35 -7.51 15.58
CA ASN A 66 -11.34 -6.50 15.96
C ASN A 66 -11.17 -5.22 15.11
N ARG A 67 -9.93 -4.71 14.99
CA ARG A 67 -9.63 -3.51 14.20
C ARG A 67 -9.88 -3.69 12.71
N LEU A 68 -9.50 -4.85 12.16
CA LEU A 68 -9.78 -5.17 10.76
C LEU A 68 -11.29 -5.27 10.52
N SER A 69 -12.06 -5.80 11.47
CA SER A 69 -13.51 -5.95 11.35
C SER A 69 -14.20 -4.60 11.30
N GLU A 70 -13.85 -3.69 12.21
CA GLU A 70 -14.36 -2.30 12.19
C GLU A 70 -14.06 -1.61 10.87
N LEU A 71 -12.82 -1.75 10.39
CA LEU A 71 -12.40 -1.13 9.13
C LEU A 71 -13.11 -1.75 7.91
N TRP A 72 -13.39 -3.05 7.93
CA TRP A 72 -14.15 -3.71 6.86
C TRP A 72 -15.55 -3.14 6.70
N TYR A 73 -16.25 -2.88 7.82
CA TYR A 73 -17.56 -2.24 7.80
C TYR A 73 -17.49 -0.80 7.31
N GLU A 74 -16.45 -0.06 7.66
CA GLU A 74 -16.24 1.32 7.21
C GLU A 74 -15.96 1.42 5.71
N ILE A 75 -15.11 0.53 5.16
CA ILE A 75 -14.84 0.48 3.72
C ILE A 75 -16.12 0.13 2.95
N GLY A 76 -16.91 -0.79 3.48
CA GLY A 76 -18.17 -1.23 2.87
C GLY A 76 -17.98 -1.94 1.52
N PRO A 77 -19.06 -2.48 0.94
CA PRO A 77 -18.99 -3.30 -0.28
C PRO A 77 -18.56 -2.53 -1.53
N GLN A 78 -18.71 -1.20 -1.53
CA GLN A 78 -18.36 -0.31 -2.65
C GLN A 78 -17.01 0.40 -2.44
N GLY A 79 -16.28 0.06 -1.37
CA GLY A 79 -14.96 0.63 -1.13
C GLY A 79 -13.92 0.15 -2.13
N ASP A 80 -12.81 0.87 -2.21
CA ASP A 80 -11.72 0.58 -3.14
C ASP A 80 -11.28 -0.90 -3.06
N ALA A 81 -11.16 -1.52 -4.24
CA ALA A 81 -10.91 -2.95 -4.35
C ALA A 81 -9.53 -3.36 -3.84
N PHE A 82 -8.52 -2.48 -3.93
CA PHE A 82 -7.21 -2.76 -3.34
C PHE A 82 -7.28 -2.75 -1.81
N HIS A 83 -7.99 -1.81 -1.19
CA HIS A 83 -8.22 -1.83 0.25
C HIS A 83 -9.01 -3.06 0.71
N ARG A 84 -10.07 -3.41 -0.01
CA ARG A 84 -10.87 -4.60 0.30
C ARG A 84 -10.04 -5.88 0.17
N CYS A 85 -9.25 -6.01 -0.90
CA CYS A 85 -8.34 -7.14 -1.09
C CYS A 85 -7.31 -7.24 0.04
N ALA A 86 -6.61 -6.13 0.34
CA ALA A 86 -5.58 -6.12 1.37
C ALA A 86 -6.15 -6.43 2.76
N LEU A 87 -7.28 -5.81 3.12
CA LEU A 87 -7.92 -6.06 4.42
C LEU A 87 -8.36 -7.51 4.53
N ALA A 88 -9.08 -8.04 3.53
CA ALA A 88 -9.56 -9.42 3.56
C ALA A 88 -8.41 -10.44 3.68
N HIS A 89 -7.30 -10.22 2.97
CA HIS A 89 -6.11 -11.04 3.08
C HIS A 89 -5.55 -11.08 4.51
N TYR A 90 -5.37 -9.91 5.16
CA TYR A 90 -4.88 -9.89 6.53
C TYR A 90 -5.92 -10.35 7.56
N MET A 91 -7.21 -10.25 7.24
CA MET A 91 -8.27 -10.79 8.08
C MET A 91 -8.24 -12.33 8.08
N ALA A 92 -7.95 -12.96 6.94
CA ALA A 92 -7.78 -14.41 6.84
C ALA A 92 -6.70 -14.91 7.80
N ASP A 93 -5.52 -14.28 7.79
CA ASP A 93 -4.40 -14.62 8.68
C ASP A 93 -4.75 -14.55 10.18
N THR A 94 -5.80 -13.82 10.57
CA THR A 94 -6.25 -13.70 11.96
C THR A 94 -7.26 -14.77 12.38
N GLN A 95 -7.78 -15.59 11.47
CA GLN A 95 -8.75 -16.62 11.82
C GLN A 95 -8.08 -17.82 12.50
N ASP A 96 -8.87 -18.59 13.25
CA ASP A 96 -8.43 -19.82 13.91
C ASP A 96 -9.04 -21.07 13.25
N ASP A 97 -10.24 -20.97 12.66
CA ASP A 97 -10.85 -22.02 11.84
C ASP A 97 -10.41 -21.85 10.36
N PRO A 98 -9.81 -22.87 9.73
CA PRO A 98 -9.46 -22.84 8.31
C PRO A 98 -10.64 -22.56 7.37
N ARG A 99 -11.89 -22.79 7.79
CA ARG A 99 -13.09 -22.42 7.01
C ARG A 99 -13.27 -20.90 6.97
N ASP A 100 -13.09 -20.24 8.11
CA ASP A 100 -13.22 -18.79 8.21
C ASP A 100 -12.05 -18.11 7.47
N GLU A 101 -10.84 -18.66 7.59
CA GLU A 101 -9.67 -18.23 6.82
C GLU A 101 -9.96 -18.29 5.31
N LEU A 102 -10.41 -19.45 4.81
CA LEU A 102 -10.78 -19.65 3.41
C LEU A 102 -11.86 -18.66 2.94
N ASP A 103 -12.90 -18.44 3.74
CA ASP A 103 -13.97 -17.50 3.39
C ASP A 103 -13.43 -16.07 3.23
N TRP A 104 -12.45 -15.67 4.03
CA TRP A 104 -11.79 -14.36 3.90
C TRP A 104 -10.83 -14.30 2.72
N ASP A 105 -10.04 -15.34 2.47
CA ASP A 105 -9.13 -15.37 1.33
C ASP A 105 -9.89 -15.40 -0.01
N LEU A 106 -11.05 -16.05 -0.07
CA LEU A 106 -11.93 -15.99 -1.24
C LEU A 106 -12.49 -14.57 -1.48
N ARG A 107 -12.85 -13.84 -0.41
CA ARG A 107 -13.25 -12.41 -0.52
C ARG A 107 -12.08 -11.54 -1.00
N ALA A 108 -10.85 -11.83 -0.56
CA ALA A 108 -9.67 -11.13 -1.02
C ALA A 108 -9.43 -11.36 -2.52
N LEU A 109 -9.55 -12.61 -2.98
CA LEU A 109 -9.44 -12.96 -4.40
C LEU A 109 -10.54 -12.29 -5.24
N GLU A 110 -11.80 -12.32 -4.79
CA GLU A 110 -12.92 -11.68 -5.49
C GLU A 110 -12.67 -10.17 -5.65
N ALA A 111 -12.27 -9.48 -4.58
CA ALA A 111 -11.92 -8.07 -4.65
C ALA A 111 -10.77 -7.80 -5.64
N ALA A 112 -9.77 -8.69 -5.67
CA ALA A 112 -8.66 -8.58 -6.61
C ALA A 112 -9.10 -8.77 -8.08
N GLU A 113 -9.97 -9.74 -8.35
CA GLU A 113 -10.49 -10.03 -9.69
C GLU A 113 -11.41 -8.93 -10.21
N HIS A 114 -12.25 -8.34 -9.34
CA HIS A 114 -13.08 -7.18 -9.69
C HIS A 114 -12.23 -5.99 -10.13
N PHE A 115 -11.14 -5.67 -9.43
CA PHE A 115 -10.27 -4.56 -9.83
C PHE A 115 -9.61 -4.77 -11.21
N VAL A 116 -9.25 -6.01 -11.55
CA VAL A 116 -8.69 -6.34 -12.86
C VAL A 116 -9.76 -6.22 -13.96
N THR A 117 -11.01 -6.55 -13.66
CA THR A 117 -12.12 -6.61 -14.62
C THR A 117 -12.81 -5.25 -14.84
N GLU A 118 -12.97 -4.45 -13.79
CA GLU A 118 -13.65 -3.14 -13.85
C GLU A 118 -12.78 -2.02 -14.41
N ARG A 119 -11.49 -2.27 -14.65
CA ARG A 119 -10.65 -1.26 -15.27
C ARG A 119 -11.08 -1.07 -16.72
N PRO A 120 -11.49 0.15 -17.15
CA PRO A 120 -11.81 0.39 -18.54
C PRO A 120 -10.59 0.08 -19.42
N ASP A 121 -10.82 -0.50 -20.59
CA ASP A 121 -9.83 -0.71 -21.66
C ASP A 121 -9.10 0.58 -22.12
N GLY A 122 -9.41 1.73 -21.52
CA GLY A 122 -8.92 3.07 -21.85
C GLY A 122 -7.52 3.43 -21.35
N CYS A 123 -6.82 2.56 -20.62
CA CYS A 123 -5.37 2.71 -20.45
C CYS A 123 -4.66 1.91 -21.55
N GLY A 124 -4.90 2.33 -22.79
CA GLY A 124 -4.19 1.84 -23.95
C GLY A 124 -2.68 1.94 -23.73
N ALA A 125 -1.97 0.95 -24.27
CA ALA A 125 -0.55 1.00 -24.49
C ALA A 125 -0.20 2.21 -25.37
N GLY A 126 -0.14 3.39 -24.77
CA GLY A 126 0.52 4.55 -25.34
C GLY A 126 2.00 4.35 -25.12
N HIS A 127 2.73 4.11 -26.20
CA HIS A 127 4.18 4.22 -26.24
C HIS A 127 4.62 5.53 -25.56
N ARG A 128 5.09 5.45 -24.31
CA ARG A 128 5.89 6.50 -23.70
C ARG A 128 7.29 5.94 -23.52
N GLU A 129 8.19 6.50 -24.32
CA GLU A 129 9.64 6.36 -24.26
C GLU A 129 10.17 6.19 -22.81
N PRO A 130 11.23 5.37 -22.60
CA PRO A 130 11.85 5.17 -21.30
C PRO A 130 12.69 6.40 -20.92
N GLY A 131 12.02 7.44 -20.45
CA GLY A 131 12.66 8.56 -19.76
C GLY A 131 13.06 8.13 -18.35
N ILE A 132 14.36 8.08 -18.09
CA ILE A 132 14.95 7.88 -16.77
C ILE A 132 14.47 9.01 -15.83
N ALA A 133 13.37 8.77 -15.12
CA ALA A 133 12.99 9.55 -13.96
C ALA A 133 13.21 8.66 -12.73
N GLY A 134 14.39 8.81 -12.12
CA GLY A 134 14.74 8.17 -10.86
C GLY A 134 13.85 8.70 -9.73
N GLY A 135 12.86 7.90 -9.34
CA GLY A 135 12.02 8.09 -8.17
C GLY A 135 10.86 7.09 -8.22
N PRO A 136 10.43 6.48 -7.10
CA PRO A 136 9.28 5.61 -7.11
C PRO A 136 8.04 6.47 -7.37
N GLY A 137 7.61 6.53 -8.63
CA GLY A 137 6.25 6.98 -8.95
C GLY A 137 5.23 6.14 -8.18
N PRO A 138 3.98 6.60 -8.03
CA PRO A 138 2.95 5.83 -7.35
C PRO A 138 2.92 4.43 -7.99
N ARG A 139 3.24 3.40 -7.19
CA ARG A 139 3.18 2.01 -7.64
C ARG A 139 1.77 1.81 -8.17
N HIS A 140 1.64 1.64 -9.48
CA HIS A 140 0.33 1.56 -10.13
C HIS A 140 -0.48 0.46 -9.41
N PRO A 141 -1.67 0.73 -8.86
CA PRO A 141 -2.39 -0.22 -7.99
C PRO A 141 -2.58 -1.61 -8.61
N LEU A 142 -2.75 -1.71 -9.94
CA LEU A 142 -2.74 -3.00 -10.65
C LEU A 142 -1.44 -3.79 -10.52
N VAL A 143 -0.28 -3.13 -10.55
CA VAL A 143 1.01 -3.82 -10.42
C VAL A 143 1.16 -4.36 -9.01
N ALA A 144 0.72 -3.58 -8.01
CA ALA A 144 0.68 -4.04 -6.63
C ALA A 144 -0.25 -5.24 -6.48
N LEU A 145 -1.48 -5.16 -6.99
CA LEU A 145 -2.46 -6.25 -6.91
C LEU A 145 -2.04 -7.50 -7.70
N ARG A 146 -1.36 -7.33 -8.84
CA ARG A 146 -0.76 -8.44 -9.59
C ARG A 146 0.24 -9.24 -8.77
N ALA A 147 0.96 -8.58 -7.86
CA ALA A 147 1.89 -9.23 -6.95
C ALA A 147 1.20 -9.98 -5.79
N PHE A 148 -0.11 -9.75 -5.56
CA PHE A 148 -0.91 -10.51 -4.58
C PHE A 148 -1.46 -11.82 -5.14
N PHE A 149 -1.79 -11.94 -6.43
CA PHE A 149 -2.41 -13.18 -6.95
C PHE A 149 -1.64 -14.47 -6.63
N PRO A 150 -0.30 -14.54 -6.70
CA PRO A 150 0.41 -15.75 -6.31
C PRO A 150 0.21 -16.12 -4.85
N SER A 151 0.26 -15.15 -3.92
CA SER A 151 0.08 -15.39 -2.49
C SER A 151 -1.37 -15.71 -2.15
N LEU A 152 -2.34 -15.03 -2.77
CA LEU A 152 -3.77 -15.32 -2.59
C LEU A 152 -4.09 -16.77 -2.99
N HIS A 153 -3.64 -17.21 -4.17
CA HIS A 153 -3.85 -18.60 -4.59
C HIS A 153 -3.10 -19.61 -3.71
N LEU A 154 -1.93 -19.23 -3.17
CA LEU A 154 -1.17 -20.09 -2.27
C LEU A 154 -1.88 -20.27 -0.92
N ASN A 155 -2.42 -19.20 -0.33
CA ASN A 155 -3.17 -19.26 0.91
C ASN A 155 -4.45 -20.10 0.75
N ILE A 156 -5.27 -19.81 -0.27
CA ILE A 156 -6.48 -20.61 -0.57
C ILE A 156 -6.11 -22.09 -0.77
N ALA A 157 -4.96 -22.40 -1.39
CA ALA A 157 -4.50 -23.77 -1.51
C ALA A 157 -4.14 -24.39 -0.15
N ALA A 158 -3.52 -23.62 0.75
CA ALA A 158 -3.19 -24.06 2.10
C ALA A 158 -4.45 -24.34 2.92
N ASP A 159 -5.48 -23.51 2.81
CA ASP A 159 -6.76 -23.69 3.50
C ASP A 159 -7.49 -24.92 2.99
N TYR A 160 -7.58 -25.10 1.67
CA TYR A 160 -8.15 -26.32 1.10
C TYR A 160 -7.39 -27.57 1.57
N ALA A 161 -6.06 -27.49 1.69
CA ALA A 161 -5.28 -28.60 2.23
C ALA A 161 -5.59 -28.85 3.72
N ALA A 162 -5.76 -27.79 4.52
CA ALA A 162 -6.14 -27.90 5.93
C ALA A 162 -7.57 -28.46 6.13
N LEU A 163 -8.44 -28.24 5.15
CA LEU A 163 -9.82 -28.75 5.11
C LEU A 163 -9.95 -30.14 4.46
N ASP A 164 -8.83 -30.83 4.21
CA ASP A 164 -8.78 -32.15 3.56
C ASP A 164 -9.44 -32.17 2.16
N ARG A 165 -9.23 -31.09 1.40
CA ARG A 165 -9.70 -30.91 0.01
C ARG A 165 -8.53 -30.84 -0.98
N PRO A 166 -7.75 -31.92 -1.15
CA PRO A 166 -6.50 -31.90 -1.92
C PRO A 166 -6.69 -31.59 -3.41
N ALA A 167 -7.83 -31.95 -4.00
CA ALA A 167 -8.12 -31.64 -5.40
C ALA A 167 -8.26 -30.12 -5.64
N ASP A 168 -8.97 -29.43 -4.75
CA ASP A 168 -9.16 -27.98 -4.81
C ASP A 168 -7.83 -27.25 -4.51
N ALA A 169 -7.09 -27.74 -3.51
CA ALA A 169 -5.76 -27.24 -3.19
C ALA A 169 -4.80 -27.30 -4.40
N ARG A 170 -4.75 -28.44 -5.10
CA ARG A 170 -3.95 -28.59 -6.34
C ARG A 170 -4.41 -27.66 -7.46
N ALA A 171 -5.71 -27.41 -7.59
CA ALA A 171 -6.22 -26.46 -8.58
C ALA A 171 -5.73 -25.03 -8.29
N GLN A 172 -5.71 -24.63 -7.02
CA GLN A 172 -5.21 -23.33 -6.60
C GLN A 172 -3.69 -23.22 -6.73
N LEU A 173 -2.92 -24.26 -6.40
CA LEU A 173 -1.47 -24.29 -6.62
C LEU A 173 -1.08 -24.09 -8.10
N ARG A 174 -1.86 -24.64 -9.04
CA ARG A 174 -1.64 -24.38 -10.47
C ARG A 174 -1.83 -22.90 -10.82
N ARG A 175 -2.83 -22.24 -10.23
CA ARG A 175 -3.06 -20.80 -10.40
C ARG A 175 -1.96 -19.97 -9.75
N ALA A 176 -1.54 -20.32 -8.53
CA ALA A 176 -0.42 -19.69 -7.84
C ALA A 176 0.86 -19.74 -8.68
N ARG A 177 1.19 -20.90 -9.25
CA ARG A 177 2.36 -21.08 -10.13
C ARG A 177 2.27 -20.27 -11.41
N ALA A 178 1.10 -20.24 -12.04
CA ALA A 178 0.86 -19.43 -13.24
C ALA A 178 1.07 -17.94 -12.93
N SER A 179 0.49 -17.43 -11.85
CA SER A 179 0.65 -16.04 -11.43
C SER A 179 2.09 -15.70 -11.04
N ALA A 180 2.79 -16.58 -10.30
CA ALA A 180 4.20 -16.38 -9.94
C ALA A 180 5.11 -16.36 -11.16
N SER A 181 4.75 -17.10 -12.22
CA SER A 181 5.52 -17.10 -13.47
C SER A 181 5.52 -15.75 -14.19
N ALA A 182 4.49 -14.91 -13.97
CA ALA A 182 4.37 -13.58 -14.55
C ALA A 182 5.12 -12.48 -13.75
N LEU A 183 5.62 -12.79 -12.55
CA LEU A 183 6.43 -11.86 -11.76
C LEU A 183 7.86 -11.76 -12.32
N ALA A 184 8.46 -10.59 -12.16
CA ALA A 184 9.89 -10.38 -12.42
C ALA A 184 10.74 -11.30 -11.52
N ASP A 185 11.92 -11.68 -12.01
CA ASP A 185 12.88 -12.41 -11.20
C ASP A 185 13.30 -11.60 -9.97
N GLY A 186 13.42 -12.29 -8.84
CA GLY A 186 13.76 -11.68 -7.57
C GLY A 186 13.46 -12.61 -6.40
N GLU A 187 13.93 -12.22 -5.21
CA GLU A 187 13.81 -13.00 -3.98
C GLU A 187 12.34 -13.35 -3.66
N TYR A 188 11.42 -12.41 -3.88
CA TYR A 188 9.98 -12.64 -3.67
C TYR A 188 9.40 -13.71 -4.59
N ARG A 189 9.79 -13.72 -5.87
CA ARG A 189 9.35 -14.76 -6.81
C ARG A 189 9.89 -16.12 -6.40
N GLN A 190 11.14 -16.17 -5.91
CA GLN A 190 11.76 -17.41 -5.47
C GLN A 190 11.11 -17.95 -4.20
N SER A 191 10.85 -17.10 -3.20
CA SER A 191 10.18 -17.54 -1.96
C SER A 191 8.77 -18.09 -2.22
N LEU A 192 8.02 -17.47 -3.14
CA LEU A 192 6.72 -17.99 -3.57
C LEU A 192 6.83 -19.38 -4.23
N ARG A 193 7.84 -19.59 -5.08
CA ARG A 193 8.07 -20.90 -5.72
C ARG A 193 8.38 -21.98 -4.69
N ASP A 194 9.28 -21.67 -3.75
CA ASP A 194 9.69 -22.60 -2.71
C ASP A 194 8.48 -22.98 -1.83
N ALA A 195 7.65 -22.00 -1.47
CA ALA A 195 6.42 -22.24 -0.69
C ALA A 195 5.37 -23.07 -1.46
N ILE A 196 5.20 -22.80 -2.76
CA ILE A 196 4.33 -23.60 -3.65
C ILE A 196 4.79 -25.06 -3.71
N ASP A 197 6.10 -25.29 -3.88
CA ASP A 197 6.66 -26.63 -3.99
C ASP A 197 6.56 -27.38 -2.65
N GLN A 198 6.80 -26.72 -1.52
CA GLN A 198 6.60 -27.29 -0.19
C GLN A 198 5.14 -27.71 0.06
N LEU A 199 4.19 -26.84 -0.30
CA LEU A 199 2.77 -27.16 -0.13
C LEU A 199 2.34 -28.33 -1.04
N GLN A 200 2.84 -28.39 -2.27
CA GLN A 200 2.57 -29.49 -3.19
C GLN A 200 3.04 -30.83 -2.60
N LEU A 201 4.26 -30.88 -2.05
CA LEU A 201 4.80 -32.07 -1.40
C LEU A 201 3.93 -32.52 -0.21
N ARG A 202 3.45 -31.57 0.60
CA ARG A 202 2.55 -31.85 1.73
C ARG A 202 1.23 -32.48 1.28
N ILE A 203 0.61 -31.92 0.24
CA ILE A 203 -0.66 -32.42 -0.31
C ILE A 203 -0.48 -33.82 -0.90
N ASP A 204 0.61 -34.07 -1.63
CA ASP A 204 0.86 -35.37 -2.24
C ASP A 204 1.26 -36.43 -1.21
N GLY A 205 1.97 -36.04 -0.14
CA GLY A 205 2.25 -36.91 1.00
C GLY A 205 0.99 -37.33 1.77
N ALA A 206 0.05 -36.40 1.99
CA ALA A 206 -1.22 -36.69 2.63
C ALA A 206 -2.10 -37.65 1.80
N ALA A 207 -2.12 -37.48 0.48
CA ALA A 207 -2.85 -38.36 -0.43
C ALA A 207 -2.24 -39.78 -0.55
N GLY A 208 -0.98 -39.95 -0.14
CA GLY A 208 -0.25 -41.22 -0.18
C GLY A 208 -0.38 -42.08 1.09
N GLN A 209 -1.02 -41.57 2.15
CA GLN A 209 -1.22 -42.32 3.39
C GLN A 209 -2.49 -43.20 3.27
N PRO A 210 -2.40 -44.54 3.23
CA PRO A 210 -3.58 -45.39 3.23
C PRO A 210 -4.30 -45.34 4.60
N PRO A 211 -5.64 -45.56 4.62
CA PRO A 211 -6.45 -45.55 5.84
C PRO A 211 -6.08 -46.67 6.84
#